data_AF-A0A917ZQY5-F1
#
_entry.id   AF-A0A917ZQY5-F1
#
_cell.length_a   1.000
_cell.length_b   1.000
_cell.length_c   1.000
_cell.angle_alpha   90.00
_cell.angle_beta   90.00
_cell.angle_gamma   90.00
#
_symmetry.space_group_name_H-M   'P 1'
#
loop_
_entity.id
_entity.type
_entity.pdbx_description
1 polymer ?
#
loop_
_entity_poly.entity_id
_entity_poly.type
_entity_poly.pdbx_seq_one_letter_code
_entity_poly.pdbx_strand_id
1 'polypeptide(L)' 'MQHKITREFGGEREMGWIQPVCTCGWKGKKHYAYNDYQHSNAREEGDHHIRQAQQPRIVDPA' A
#
# COMPACT_ATOMS: atom_id res chain seq x y z
N MET A 1 -17.42 1.52 -3.15
CA MET A 1 -16.72 2.10 -1.97
C MET A 1 -15.58 2.97 -2.48
N GLN A 2 -15.32 4.13 -1.86
CA GLN A 2 -14.21 4.99 -2.29
C GLN A 2 -12.89 4.42 -1.75
N HIS A 3 -11.99 4.01 -2.64
CA HIS A 3 -10.64 3.57 -2.28
C HIS A 3 -9.77 4.80 -2.05
N LYS A 4 -9.27 4.97 -0.81
CA LYS A 4 -8.33 6.03 -0.45
C LYS A 4 -7.15 5.39 0.30
N ILE A 5 -5.94 5.63 -0.19
CA ILE A 5 -4.71 5.18 0.47
C ILE A 5 -4.32 6.19 1.55
N THR A 6 -4.08 5.68 2.75
CA THR A 6 -3.40 6.38 3.84
C THR A 6 -2.14 5.59 4.22
N ARG A 7 -1.33 6.16 5.12
CA ARG A 7 -0.08 5.54 5.58
C ARG A 7 -0.11 5.40 7.09
N GLU A 8 0.18 4.20 7.56
CA GLU A 8 0.50 3.95 8.96
C GLU A 8 2.02 3.98 9.13
N PHE A 9 2.46 4.44 10.30
CA PHE A 9 3.87 4.56 10.66
C PHE A 9 4.10 3.86 12.00
N GLY A 10 5.29 3.31 12.21
CA GLY A 10 5.66 2.76 13.50
C GLY A 10 7.13 2.35 13.54
N GLY A 11 7.58 1.86 14.70
CA GLY A 11 8.97 1.50 14.94
C GLY A 11 9.84 2.71 15.33
N GLU A 12 11.08 2.42 15.75
CA GLU A 12 12.04 3.43 16.22
C GLU A 12 13.34 3.33 15.42
N ARG A 13 13.94 4.50 15.10
CA ARG A 13 15.24 4.61 14.42
C ARG A 13 15.27 3.76 13.13
N GLU A 14 16.28 2.91 12.97
CA GLU A 14 16.48 1.98 11.85
C GLU A 14 15.36 0.93 11.68
N MET A 15 14.51 0.77 12.70
CA MET A 15 13.35 -0.14 12.67
C MET A 15 12.04 0.62 12.37
N GLY A 16 12.11 1.91 12.04
CA GLY A 16 10.98 2.68 11.55
C GLY A 16 10.40 2.05 10.28
N TRP A 17 9.08 2.10 10.11
CA TRP A 17 8.41 1.58 8.92
C TRP A 17 7.21 2.41 8.51
N ILE A 18 6.86 2.29 7.23
CA ILE A 18 5.68 2.86 6.60
C ILE A 18 4.87 1.72 5.99
N GLN A 19 3.56 1.70 6.23
CA GLN A 19 2.65 0.73 5.64
C GLN A 19 1.50 1.45 4.93
N PRO A 20 1.28 1.23 3.62
CA PRO A 20 0.11 1.77 2.95
C PRO A 20 -1.12 0.96 3.37
N VAL A 21 -2.20 1.66 3.70
CA VAL A 21 -3.49 1.06 4.05
C VAL A 21 -4.60 1.72 3.25
N CYS A 22 -5.65 0.97 2.95
CA CYS A 22 -6.79 1.47 2.19
C CYS A 22 -8.06 1.45 3.03
N THR A 23 -8.94 2.42 2.82
CA THR A 23 -10.29 2.46 3.39
C THR A 23 -11.14 1.23 3.10
N CYS A 24 -10.77 0.41 2.10
CA CYS A 24 -11.43 -0.88 1.81
C CYS A 24 -10.98 -2.03 2.73
N GLY A 25 -10.09 -1.78 3.69
CA GLY A 25 -9.54 -2.78 4.61
C GLY A 25 -8.25 -3.46 4.13
N TRP A 26 -7.78 -3.14 2.92
CA TRP A 26 -6.47 -3.62 2.44
C TRP A 26 -5.32 -3.00 3.24
N LYS A 27 -4.33 -3.83 3.58
CA LYS A 27 -3.07 -3.42 4.22
C LYS A 27 -1.92 -3.97 3.38
N GLY A 28 -1.06 -3.07 2.89
CA GLY A 28 0.13 -3.43 2.13
C GLY A 28 1.27 -3.91 3.01
N LYS A 29 2.47 -4.04 2.43
CA LYS A 29 3.67 -4.45 3.15
C LYS A 29 4.21 -3.31 4.02
N LYS A 30 4.92 -3.68 5.09
CA LYS A 30 5.74 -2.73 5.85
C LYS A 30 7.03 -2.46 5.09
N HIS A 31 7.29 -1.21 4.78
CA HIS A 31 8.52 -0.72 4.17
C HIS A 31 9.37 -0.11 5.29
N TYR A 32 10.45 -0.78 5.67
CA TYR A 32 11.33 -0.36 6.77
C TYR A 32 12.34 0.69 6.32
N ALA A 33 12.77 1.53 7.26
CA ALA A 33 13.63 2.70 7.07
C ALA A 33 15.11 2.37 6.86
N TYR A 34 15.41 1.24 6.20
CA TYR A 34 16.78 0.88 5.85
C TYR A 34 17.35 1.74 4.71
N ASN A 35 16.50 2.50 4.00
CA ASN A 35 16.89 3.44 2.95
C ASN A 35 15.80 4.48 2.65
N ASP A 36 16.17 5.54 1.92
CA ASP A 36 15.28 6.65 1.50
C ASP A 36 14.14 6.23 0.55
N TYR A 37 14.22 5.03 -0.05
CA TYR A 37 13.24 4.54 -1.03
C TYR A 37 11.92 4.04 -0.40
N GLN A 38 11.84 3.96 0.93
CA GLN A 38 10.66 3.47 1.65
C GLN A 38 9.35 4.21 1.31
N HIS A 39 9.42 5.53 1.12
CA HIS A 39 8.25 6.35 0.80
C HIS A 39 7.73 6.08 -0.61
N SER A 40 8.64 5.82 -1.55
CA SER A 40 8.31 5.51 -2.94
C SER A 40 7.70 4.11 -3.04
N ASN A 41 8.27 3.11 -2.37
CA ASN A 41 7.73 1.74 -2.38
C ASN A 41 6.31 1.68 -1.79
N ALA A 42 6.08 2.33 -0.63
CA ALA A 42 4.76 2.39 -0.02
C ALA A 42 3.74 3.13 -0.90
N ARG A 43 4.17 4.15 -1.64
CA ARG A 43 3.33 4.88 -2.59
C ARG A 43 2.97 4.00 -3.80
N GLU A 44 3.97 3.41 -4.44
CA GLU A 44 3.79 2.58 -5.64
C GLU A 44 2.88 1.38 -5.36
N GLU A 45 3.03 0.74 -4.19
CA GLU A 45 2.16 -0.35 -3.77
C GLU A 45 0.71 0.11 -3.58
N GLY A 46 0.51 1.28 -2.95
CA GLY A 46 -0.82 1.89 -2.79
C GLY A 46 -1.47 2.27 -4.12
N ASP A 47 -0.70 2.88 -5.03
CA ASP A 47 -1.16 3.24 -6.38
C ASP A 47 -1.52 2.00 -7.19
N HIS A 48 -0.72 0.93 -7.07
CA HIS A 48 -1.01 -0.35 -7.69
C HIS A 48 -2.31 -0.97 -7.17
N HIS A 49 -2.54 -0.95 -5.85
CA HIS A 49 -3.80 -1.41 -5.25
C HIS A 49 -5.00 -0.63 -5.80
N ILE A 50 -4.92 0.71 -5.87
CA ILE A 50 -6.00 1.53 -6.45
C ILE A 50 -6.28 1.13 -7.90
N ARG A 51 -5.23 0.97 -8.72
CA ARG A 51 -5.38 0.56 -10.13
C ARG A 51 -6.08 -0.80 -10.24
N GLN A 52 -5.68 -1.78 -9.43
CA GLN A 52 -6.32 -3.10 -9.43
C GLN A 52 -7.78 -3.05 -8.95
N ALA A 53 -8.09 -2.19 -7.98
CA ALA A 53 -9.45 -2.00 -7.50
C ALA A 53 -10.36 -1.30 -8.51
N GLN A 54 -9.80 -0.47 -9.39
CA GLN A 54 -10.52 0.22 -10.46
C GLN A 54 -10.69 -0.64 -11.72
N GLN A 55 -9.85 -1.66 -11.90
CA GLN A 55 -9.99 -2.58 -13.01
C GLN A 55 -11.18 -3.52 -12.77
N PRO A 56 -12.12 -3.65 -13.73
CA PRO A 56 -13.11 -4.71 -13.67
C PRO A 56 -12.35 -6.04 -13.70
N ARG A 57 -12.58 -6.90 -12.71
CA ARG A 57 -12.04 -8.27 -12.75
C ARG A 57 -12.66 -8.92 -13.98
N ILE A 58 -11.85 -9.18 -15.00
CA ILE A 58 -12.21 -10.10 -16.07
C ILE A 58 -12.23 -11.46 -15.40
N VAL A 59 -13.42 -11.88 -14.97
CA VAL A 59 -13.68 -13.26 -14.59
C VAL A 59 -13.76 -14.02 -15.89
N ASP A 60 -12.68 -14.72 -16.25
CA ASP A 60 -12.73 -15.68 -17.34
C ASP A 60 -13.84 -16.69 -17.04
N PRO A 61 -14.84 -16.85 -17.94
CA PRO A 61 -15.83 -17.90 -17.77
C PRO A 61 -15.12 -19.26 -17.84
N ALA A 62 -15.41 -20.09 -16.84
CA ALA A 62 -14.93 -21.47 -16.71
C ALA A 62 -15.39 -22.37 -17.88
#